data_AF-R9GQG0-F1
#
_entry.id   AF-R9GQG0-F1
#
_cell.length_a   1.000
_cell.length_b   1.000
_cell.length_c   1.000
_cell.angle_alpha   90.00
_cell.angle_beta   90.00
_cell.angle_gamma   90.00
#
_symmetry.space_group_name_H-M   'P 1'
#
loop_
_entity.id
_entity.type
_entity.pdbx_description
1 polymer ?
#
loop_
_entity_poly.entity_id
_entity_poly.type
_entity_poly.pdbx_seq_one_letter_code
_entity_poly.pdbx_strand_id
1 'polypeptide(L)'
;MKVKDKIFTLASLTPFSFNVKCNPEHAQELREQYTDVLPGYHMSKVHWNTVLISGTIPDKQLEGWIKDSYDLIISKLPKKDQLELQSSI
;
A
#
# COMPACT_ATOMS: atom_id res chain seq x y z
N MET A 1 -2.10 -7.70 5.76
CA MET A 1 -0.78 -8.37 5.81
C MET A 1 0.20 -7.46 6.55
N LYS A 2 1.21 -8.02 7.23
CA LYS A 2 2.19 -7.26 8.03
C LYS A 2 3.62 -7.81 7.90
N VAL A 3 4.61 -6.98 8.19
CA VAL A 3 6.03 -7.31 8.30
C VAL A 3 6.59 -6.73 9.61
N LYS A 4 7.28 -7.53 10.43
CA LYS A 4 7.84 -7.12 11.73
C LYS A 4 6.86 -6.24 12.56
N ASP A 5 5.62 -6.71 12.67
CA ASP A 5 4.49 -6.03 13.34
C ASP A 5 3.98 -4.71 12.74
N LYS A 6 4.46 -4.33 11.56
CA LYS A 6 3.96 -3.18 10.80
C LYS A 6 3.07 -3.64 9.65
N ILE A 7 1.85 -3.10 9.60
CA ILE A 7 0.91 -3.36 8.50
C ILE A 7 1.33 -2.56 7.27
N PHE A 8 1.35 -3.22 6.11
CA PHE A 8 1.59 -2.59 4.80
C PHE A 8 0.39 -2.71 3.85
N THR A 9 -0.53 -3.64 4.09
CA THR A 9 -1.79 -3.69 3.33
C THR A 9 -2.92 -4.31 4.13
N LEU A 10 -4.15 -3.90 3.87
CA LEU A 10 -5.37 -4.55 4.39
C LEU A 10 -6.36 -4.74 3.26
N ALA A 11 -6.79 -5.97 3.00
CA ALA A 11 -7.84 -6.27 2.04
C ALA A 11 -9.22 -6.28 2.70
N SER A 12 -10.23 -5.77 2.00
CA SER A 12 -11.64 -5.91 2.32
C SER A 12 -12.32 -6.75 1.25
N LEU A 13 -13.26 -7.60 1.66
CA LEU A 13 -14.07 -8.41 0.74
C LEU A 13 -15.31 -7.64 0.25
N THR A 14 -15.79 -6.67 1.03
CA THR A 14 -17.02 -5.93 0.74
C THR A 14 -16.85 -4.46 1.14
N PRO A 15 -16.66 -3.52 0.19
CA PRO A 15 -16.38 -3.78 -1.23
C PRO A 15 -15.00 -4.44 -1.42
N PHE A 16 -14.82 -5.18 -2.52
CA PHE A 16 -13.55 -5.83 -2.82
C PHE A 16 -12.48 -4.78 -3.13
N SER A 17 -11.56 -4.61 -2.18
CA SER A 17 -10.62 -3.50 -2.16
C SER A 17 -9.43 -3.81 -1.26
N PHE A 18 -8.39 -2.99 -1.34
CA PHE A 18 -7.28 -3.05 -0.40
C PHE A 18 -6.72 -1.67 -0.07
N ASN A 19 -6.13 -1.54 1.11
CA ASN A 19 -5.46 -0.33 1.54
C ASN A 19 -3.95 -0.48 1.33
N VAL A 20 -3.30 0.54 0.76
CA VAL A 20 -1.84 0.63 0.66
C VAL A 20 -1.34 1.91 1.30
N LYS A 21 -0.15 1.83 1.89
CA LYS A 21 0.57 2.99 2.40
C LYS A 21 1.34 3.63 1.27
N CYS A 22 1.35 4.96 1.23
CA CYS A 22 2.02 5.74 0.20
C CYS A 22 2.74 6.94 0.81
N ASN A 23 3.68 7.48 0.04
CA ASN A 23 4.13 8.86 0.24
C ASN A 23 2.92 9.79 0.03
N PRO A 24 2.71 10.84 0.85
CA PRO A 24 1.58 11.76 0.71
C PRO A 24 1.37 12.35 -0.69
N GLU A 25 2.45 12.77 -1.35
CA GLU A 25 2.38 13.38 -2.69
C GLU A 25 1.91 12.36 -3.71
N HIS A 26 2.55 11.20 -3.76
CA HIS A 26 2.15 10.10 -4.63
C HIS A 26 0.72 9.59 -4.32
N ALA A 27 0.32 9.58 -3.05
CA ALA A 27 -1.03 9.18 -2.67
C ALA A 27 -2.09 10.10 -3.30
N GLN A 28 -1.80 11.41 -3.38
CA GLN A 28 -2.66 12.38 -4.03
C GLN A 28 -2.66 12.21 -5.56
N GLU A 29 -1.49 12.10 -6.18
CA GLU A 29 -1.36 11.87 -7.64
C GLU A 29 -2.19 10.66 -8.10
N LEU A 30 -2.12 9.55 -7.37
CA LEU A 30 -2.88 8.35 -7.71
C LEU A 30 -4.40 8.56 -7.62
N ARG A 31 -4.88 9.36 -6.68
CA ARG A 31 -6.33 9.68 -6.57
C ARG A 31 -6.81 10.60 -7.69
N GLU A 32 -5.92 11.45 -8.18
CA GLU A 32 -6.22 12.33 -9.32
C GLU A 32 -6.24 11.54 -10.63
N GLN A 33 -5.40 10.52 -10.76
CA GLN A 33 -5.28 9.70 -11.96
C GLN A 33 -6.29 8.56 -12.07
N TYR A 34 -6.67 7.95 -10.94
CA TYR A 34 -7.48 6.72 -10.94
C TYR A 34 -8.73 6.92 -10.08
N THR A 35 -9.91 6.77 -10.70
CA THR A 35 -11.20 6.87 -10.01
C THR A 35 -11.41 5.80 -8.93
N ASP A 36 -10.73 4.65 -9.09
CA ASP A 36 -10.78 3.53 -8.14
C ASP A 36 -9.79 3.68 -6.98
N VAL A 37 -9.00 4.76 -6.95
CA VAL A 37 -8.10 5.08 -5.85
C VAL A 37 -8.73 6.17 -4.98
N LEU A 38 -9.12 5.79 -3.77
CA LEU A 38 -9.85 6.62 -2.81
C LEU A 38 -8.97 6.98 -1.60
N PRO A 39 -9.32 8.02 -0.83
CA PRO A 39 -8.71 8.26 0.48
C PRO A 39 -8.85 7.05 1.40
N GLY A 40 -7.80 6.70 2.14
CA GLY A 40 -7.76 5.50 2.98
C GLY A 40 -8.93 5.36 3.96
N TYR A 41 -9.72 4.30 3.79
CA TYR A 41 -10.83 3.92 4.65
C TYR A 41 -10.32 3.41 6.01
N HIS A 42 -10.86 3.93 7.11
CA HIS A 42 -10.39 3.72 8.50
C HIS A 42 -8.89 3.97 8.75
N MET A 43 -8.19 4.61 7.80
CA MET A 43 -6.76 4.89 7.86
C MET A 43 -6.52 6.40 7.74
N SER A 44 -5.26 6.82 7.91
CA SER A 44 -4.87 8.20 7.62
C SER A 44 -5.01 8.48 6.13
N LYS A 45 -5.91 9.39 5.77
CA LYS A 45 -6.14 9.85 4.39
C LYS A 45 -4.94 10.58 3.78
N VAL A 46 -3.93 10.94 4.58
CA VAL A 46 -2.68 11.53 4.09
C VAL A 46 -1.71 10.45 3.62
N HIS A 47 -1.67 9.30 4.28
CA HIS A 47 -0.64 8.28 4.04
C HIS A 47 -1.16 6.98 3.43
N TRP A 48 -2.48 6.85 3.26
CA TRP A 48 -3.09 5.61 2.80
C TRP A 48 -4.11 5.86 1.70
N ASN A 49 -4.12 4.96 0.73
CA ASN A 49 -5.14 4.87 -0.30
C ASN A 49 -5.93 3.58 -0.12
N THR A 50 -7.24 3.64 -0.35
CA THR A 50 -8.07 2.47 -0.61
C THR A 50 -8.18 2.31 -2.12
N VAL A 51 -7.82 1.14 -2.63
CA VAL A 51 -7.90 0.81 -4.06
C VAL A 51 -9.03 -0.19 -4.25
N LEU A 52 -10.02 0.17 -5.06
CA LEU A 52 -11.10 -0.73 -5.45
C LEU A 52 -10.61 -1.69 -6.54
N ILE A 53 -10.94 -2.97 -6.41
CA ILE A 53 -10.60 -3.98 -7.42
C ILE A 53 -11.80 -4.14 -8.36
N SER A 54 -11.96 -3.16 -9.24
CA SER A 54 -13.06 -3.07 -10.22
C SER A 54 -12.71 -3.68 -11.59
N GLY A 55 -11.42 -3.92 -11.85
CA GLY A 55 -10.90 -4.40 -13.14
C GLY A 55 -10.39 -3.29 -14.08
N THR A 56 -10.42 -2.02 -13.67
CA THR A 56 -9.91 -0.88 -14.48
C THR A 56 -8.39 -0.70 -14.40
N ILE A 57 -7.77 -1.19 -13.32
CA ILE A 57 -6.34 -1.06 -13.04
C ILE A 57 -5.69 -2.42 -13.28
N PRO A 58 -4.64 -2.53 -14.12
CA PRO A 58 -3.98 -3.80 -14.39
C PRO A 58 -3.39 -4.44 -13.14
N ASP A 59 -3.46 -5.77 -13.03
CA ASP A 59 -2.96 -6.53 -11.86
C ASP A 59 -1.51 -6.19 -11.51
N LYS A 60 -0.64 -6.06 -12.53
CA LYS A 60 0.76 -5.67 -12.34
C LYS A 60 0.93 -4.31 -11.64
N GLN A 61 0.02 -3.38 -11.90
CA GLN A 61 0.03 -2.07 -11.24
C GLN A 61 -0.43 -2.19 -9.78
N LEU A 62 -1.45 -3.01 -9.51
CA LEU A 62 -1.93 -3.30 -8.16
C LEU A 62 -0.83 -3.97 -7.32
N GLU A 63 -0.15 -4.97 -7.88
CA GLU A 63 1.01 -5.64 -7.28
C GLU A 63 2.15 -4.64 -6.98
N GLY A 64 2.42 -3.74 -7.94
CA GLY A 64 3.40 -2.66 -7.77
C GLY A 64 3.10 -1.80 -6.54
N TRP A 65 1.87 -1.32 -6.38
CA TRP A 65 1.50 -0.50 -5.22
C TRP A 65 1.55 -1.25 -3.88
N ILE A 66 1.23 -2.55 -3.88
CA ILE A 66 1.40 -3.38 -2.68
C ILE A 66 2.88 -3.49 -2.33
N LYS A 67 3.75 -3.69 -3.35
CA LYS A 67 5.20 -3.74 -3.17
C LYS A 67 5.76 -2.41 -2.67
N ASP A 68 5.35 -1.29 -3.25
CA ASP A 68 5.79 0.04 -2.82
C ASP A 68 5.40 0.32 -1.37
N SER A 69 4.20 -0.09 -0.97
CA SER A 69 3.76 0.01 0.43
C SER A 69 4.61 -0.85 1.37
N TYR A 70 4.97 -2.06 0.94
CA TYR A 70 5.85 -2.96 1.68
C TYR A 70 7.25 -2.36 1.85
N ASP A 71 7.86 -1.88 0.78
CA ASP A 71 9.19 -1.25 0.78
C ASP A 71 9.20 0.04 1.62
N LEU A 72 8.12 0.82 1.57
CA LEU A 72 7.95 2.02 2.40
C LEU A 72 7.85 1.68 3.90
N ILE A 73 7.27 0.53 4.25
CA ILE A 73 7.25 0.06 5.64
C ILE A 73 8.65 -0.41 6.05
N ILE A 74 9.34 -1.20 5.21
CA ILE A 74 10.70 -1.67 5.47
C ILE A 74 11.65 -0.50 5.71
N SER A 75 11.63 0.53 4.87
CA SER A 75 12.52 1.69 5.01
C SER A 75 12.37 2.43 6.36
N LYS A 76 11.25 2.21 7.07
CA LYS A 76 10.96 2.79 8.40
C LYS A 76 11.30 1.84 9.56
N LEU A 77 11.74 0.62 9.29
CA LEU A 77 12.19 -0.32 10.31
C LEU A 77 13.63 0.00 10.76
N PRO A 78 14.07 -0.48 11.94
CA PRO A 78 15.48 -0.43 12.34
C PRO A 78 16.40 -1.08 11.29
N LYS A 79 17.61 -0.55 11.10
CA LYS A 79 18.58 -1.08 10.11
C LYS A 79 18.82 -2.59 10.23
N LYS A 80 18.84 -3.12 11.45
CA LYS A 80 18.98 -4.56 11.71
C LYS A 80 17.88 -5.36 11.02
N ASP A 81 16.63 -4.93 11.17
CA ASP A 81 15.46 -5.62 10.61
C ASP A 81 15.42 -5.46 9.08
N GLN A 82 15.85 -4.31 8.54
CA GLN A 82 15.96 -4.10 7.10
C GLN A 82 16.93 -5.10 6.46
N LEU A 83 18.11 -5.29 7.06
CA LEU A 83 19.13 -6.22 6.55
C LEU A 83 18.65 -7.68 6.61
N GLU A 84 17.97 -8.08 7.68
CA GLU A 84 17.40 -9.43 7.83
C GLU A 84 16.35 -9.73 6.74
N LEU A 85 15.53 -8.74 6.39
CA LEU A 85 14.51 -8.87 5.35
C LEU A 85 15.13 -8.88 3.93
N GLN A 86 16.24 -8.19 3.72
CA GLN A 86 16.97 -8.20 2.44
C GLN A 86 17.69 -9.53 2.18
N SER A 87 18.11 -10.25 3.23
CA SER A 87 18.75 -11.57 3.10
C SER A 87 17.75 -12.72 2.90
N SER A 88 16.45 -12.44 2.91
CA SER A 88 15.36 -13.43 2.85
C SER A 88 14.63 -13.45 1.49
N ILE A 89 15.16 -12.75 0.48
CA ILE A 89 14.65 -12.69 -0.89
C ILE A 89 15.73 -13.21 -1.85
#